data_AF-A0A0G4I1Z1-F1
#
_entry.id   AF-A0A0G4I1Z1-F1
#
_cell.length_a   1.000
_cell.length_b   1.000
_cell.length_c   1.000
_cell.angle_alpha   90.00
_cell.angle_beta   90.00
_cell.angle_gamma   90.00
#
_symmetry.space_group_name_H-M   'P 1'
#
loop_
_entity.id
_entity.type
_entity.pdbx_description
1 polymer ?
#
loop_
_entity_poly.entity_id
_entity_poly.type
_entity_poly.pdbx_seq_one_letter_code
_entity_poly.pdbx_strand_id
1 'polypeptide(L)'
;MIYKLSMTQKTVADKSHCTAVLLLRRLMSLPVPDETVIEFNKVSPDEQPLDVSRLIRAAVWFISPESVAVRLREDPINSSNSAWASPNAFLHRWALSVRFFLRLAISLKRSFLEATQKAFADSEANNDALKLFEMATSGFENDHHGIGLPSEEKREEYLMNRLLALQCVLSNPAVIKFIDKKQVKILSKMRKVHSALYTTLPAGSHKPFTLLNLFLAWLEAITLRSKANMRDCTELLNLKDQCPEIAAGLGKVRAQDLCSVFHSLGTKKESKTRDTQVEEKESDTDTLIQRTKKEMRKEAPLPCFVCGKCVPTFMYCAVCQMLVYCGRECQKRDWKRKPGGHKERCALLKENVTDVLLKEAQPQPQNPADGLCVSAYVHLLKDKVVETLLQGAQMGRGEEEATASELN
;
A
#
# COMPACT_ATOMS: atom_id res chain seq x y z
N MET A 1 -18.92 -10.48 44.12
CA MET A 1 -18.01 -11.20 43.19
C MET A 1 -18.46 -10.92 41.76
N ILE A 2 -17.88 -9.92 41.11
CA ILE A 2 -18.08 -9.62 39.69
C ILE A 2 -16.68 -9.46 39.11
N TYR A 3 -16.23 -10.46 38.32
CA TYR A 3 -15.00 -10.36 37.55
C TYR A 3 -15.30 -9.63 36.23
N LYS A 4 -14.76 -8.41 36.11
CA LYS A 4 -14.79 -7.60 34.90
C LYS A 4 -13.63 -8.04 34.00
N LEU A 5 -13.92 -8.81 32.95
CA LEU A 5 -12.98 -9.11 31.87
C LEU A 5 -12.84 -7.88 30.98
N SER A 6 -11.78 -7.10 31.21
CA SER A 6 -11.25 -6.10 30.29
C SER A 6 -9.99 -6.67 29.64
N MET A 7 -10.14 -7.36 28.51
CA MET A 7 -9.02 -7.61 27.60
C MET A 7 -9.09 -6.59 26.47
N THR A 8 -8.15 -5.65 26.53
CA THR A 8 -8.04 -4.45 25.71
C THR A 8 -7.62 -4.74 24.27
N GLN A 9 -8.25 -4.03 23.32
CA GLN A 9 -7.90 -3.88 21.88
C GLN A 9 -6.42 -3.54 21.58
N LYS A 10 -5.61 -3.22 22.59
CA LYS A 10 -4.21 -2.80 22.49
C LYS A 10 -3.26 -3.89 21.96
N THR A 11 -3.54 -5.16 22.24
CA THR A 11 -2.65 -6.28 21.87
C THR A 11 -2.73 -6.69 20.40
N VAL A 12 -3.84 -6.38 19.72
CA VAL A 12 -4.02 -6.64 18.28
C VAL A 12 -3.30 -5.58 17.44
N ALA A 13 -3.32 -4.32 17.89
CA ALA A 13 -2.58 -3.23 17.27
C ALA A 13 -1.05 -3.50 17.27
N ASP A 14 -0.48 -3.94 18.38
CA ASP A 14 0.96 -4.22 18.51
C ASP A 14 1.46 -5.35 17.58
N LYS A 15 0.69 -6.43 17.41
CA LYS A 15 1.08 -7.54 16.52
C LYS A 15 1.02 -7.18 15.04
N SER A 16 0.02 -6.38 14.64
CA SER A 16 -0.09 -5.90 13.26
C SER A 16 1.01 -4.88 12.91
N HIS A 17 1.39 -4.04 13.88
CA HIS A 17 2.50 -3.10 13.75
C HIS A 17 3.84 -3.83 13.64
N CYS A 18 4.11 -4.83 14.48
CA CYS A 18 5.36 -5.60 14.45
C CYS A 18 5.56 -6.35 13.11
N THR A 19 4.47 -6.83 12.50
CA THR A 19 4.50 -7.47 11.16
C THR A 19 4.80 -6.45 10.07
N ALA A 20 4.22 -5.25 10.16
CA ALA A 20 4.49 -4.13 9.24
C ALA A 20 5.92 -3.60 9.33
N VAL A 21 6.49 -3.49 10.55
CA VAL A 21 7.90 -3.13 10.76
C VAL A 21 8.81 -4.20 10.19
N LEU A 22 8.50 -5.49 10.35
CA LEU A 22 9.28 -6.57 9.72
C LEU A 22 9.17 -6.55 8.19
N LEU A 23 8.03 -6.13 7.63
CA LEU A 23 7.80 -6.05 6.19
C LEU A 23 8.51 -4.84 5.56
N LEU A 24 8.49 -3.66 6.21
CA LEU A 24 9.33 -2.51 5.84
C LEU A 24 10.82 -2.80 6.05
N ARG A 25 11.19 -3.40 7.19
CA ARG A 25 12.57 -3.80 7.48
C ARG A 25 13.07 -4.83 6.47
N ARG A 26 12.20 -5.74 6.01
CA ARG A 26 12.47 -6.67 4.91
C ARG A 26 12.58 -5.94 3.57
N LEU A 27 11.59 -5.14 3.18
CA LEU A 27 11.59 -4.36 1.94
C LEU A 27 12.80 -3.42 1.84
N MET A 28 13.20 -2.78 2.95
CA MET A 28 14.38 -1.91 3.02
C MET A 28 15.70 -2.65 3.27
N SER A 29 15.68 -3.93 3.66
CA SER A 29 16.89 -4.74 3.81
C SER A 29 17.26 -5.51 2.55
N LEU A 30 16.40 -5.47 1.52
CA LEU A 30 16.52 -6.30 0.33
C LEU A 30 16.79 -5.40 -0.88
N PRO A 31 17.53 -5.89 -1.89
CA PRO A 31 17.76 -5.14 -3.11
C PRO A 31 16.42 -4.95 -3.81
N VAL A 32 15.86 -3.75 -3.68
CA VAL A 32 14.78 -3.28 -4.56
C VAL A 32 15.39 -3.24 -5.96
N PRO A 33 14.72 -3.77 -7.01
CA PRO A 33 15.26 -3.69 -8.36
C PRO A 33 15.68 -2.26 -8.69
N ASP A 34 16.87 -2.08 -9.25
CA ASP A 34 17.47 -0.76 -9.44
C ASP A 34 16.55 0.15 -10.27
N GLU A 35 15.76 -0.42 -11.19
CA GLU A 35 14.78 0.30 -12.01
C GLU A 35 13.60 0.86 -11.21
N THR A 36 13.26 0.22 -10.09
CA THR A 36 12.23 0.73 -9.16
C THR A 36 12.82 1.86 -8.33
N VAL A 37 14.04 1.72 -7.83
CA VAL A 37 14.73 2.79 -7.09
C VAL A 37 14.93 4.03 -7.97
N ILE A 38 15.42 3.84 -9.20
CA ILE A 38 15.66 4.92 -10.18
C ILE A 38 14.39 5.72 -10.49
N GLU A 39 13.20 5.11 -10.51
CA GLU A 39 11.95 5.83 -10.78
C GLU A 39 11.31 6.46 -9.55
N PHE A 40 11.44 5.84 -8.38
CA PHE A 40 11.15 6.51 -7.10
C PHE A 40 11.90 7.83 -6.96
N ASN A 41 13.08 7.86 -7.56
CA ASN A 41 14.02 8.95 -7.58
C ASN A 41 13.77 10.01 -8.68
N LYS A 42 12.78 9.84 -9.55
CA LYS A 42 12.45 10.85 -10.59
C LYS A 42 11.31 11.78 -10.19
N VAL A 43 10.59 11.48 -9.10
CA VAL A 43 9.38 12.21 -8.72
C VAL A 43 9.76 13.33 -7.75
N SER A 44 9.68 14.58 -8.21
CA SER A 44 9.83 15.76 -7.35
C SER A 44 8.78 15.73 -6.23
N PRO A 45 9.17 15.92 -4.94
CA PRO A 45 8.24 15.94 -3.81
C PRO A 45 7.15 17.01 -3.92
N ASP A 46 7.39 18.05 -4.70
CA ASP A 46 6.54 19.24 -4.78
C ASP A 46 5.52 19.19 -5.93
N GLU A 47 5.59 18.22 -6.85
CA GLU A 47 4.75 18.25 -8.07
C GLU A 47 3.82 17.05 -8.28
N GLN A 48 4.10 15.84 -7.77
CA GLN A 48 3.20 14.68 -7.94
C GLN A 48 3.20 13.70 -6.76
N PRO A 49 2.04 13.11 -6.42
CA PRO A 49 1.97 12.04 -5.42
C PRO A 49 2.80 10.83 -5.87
N LEU A 50 3.53 10.25 -4.93
CA LEU A 50 4.37 9.07 -5.13
C LEU A 50 3.59 7.94 -5.82
N ASP A 51 4.04 7.53 -7.02
CA ASP A 51 3.46 6.39 -7.71
C ASP A 51 3.96 5.07 -7.10
N VAL A 52 3.09 4.42 -6.33
CA VAL A 52 3.38 3.13 -5.68
C VAL A 52 3.10 1.93 -6.59
N SER A 53 2.74 2.12 -7.87
CA SER A 53 2.40 1.05 -8.82
C SER A 53 3.53 0.02 -8.94
N ARG A 54 4.78 0.49 -9.05
CA ARG A 54 5.97 -0.37 -9.11
C ARG A 54 6.22 -1.13 -7.82
N LEU A 55 5.92 -0.56 -6.64
CA LEU A 55 6.04 -1.28 -5.37
C LEU A 55 4.99 -2.39 -5.25
N ILE A 56 3.75 -2.11 -5.69
CA ILE A 56 2.67 -3.09 -5.72
C ILE A 56 3.06 -4.27 -6.62
N ARG A 57 3.68 -4.00 -7.78
CA ARG A 57 4.20 -5.02 -8.68
C ARG A 57 5.38 -5.78 -8.08
N ALA A 58 6.38 -5.07 -7.55
CA ALA A 58 7.58 -5.67 -6.95
C ALA A 58 7.24 -6.59 -5.77
N ALA A 59 6.14 -6.32 -5.04
CA ALA A 59 5.65 -7.20 -3.99
C ALA A 59 5.31 -8.61 -4.49
N VAL A 60 4.91 -8.78 -5.75
CA VAL A 60 4.66 -10.11 -6.36
C VAL A 60 5.95 -10.93 -6.37
N TRP A 61 7.03 -10.37 -6.90
CA TRP A 61 8.31 -11.06 -7.00
C TRP A 61 8.88 -11.33 -5.61
N PHE A 62 8.74 -10.35 -4.72
CA PHE A 62 9.20 -10.45 -3.36
C PHE A 62 8.58 -11.62 -2.59
N ILE A 63 7.36 -12.01 -2.93
CA ILE A 63 6.59 -12.98 -2.17
C ILE A 63 6.55 -14.33 -2.88
N SER A 64 7.16 -14.42 -4.07
CA SER A 64 7.18 -15.61 -4.90
C SER A 64 7.71 -16.82 -4.12
N PRO A 65 7.09 -18.01 -4.29
CA PRO A 65 7.56 -19.23 -3.65
C PRO A 65 9.05 -19.49 -3.89
N GLU A 66 9.56 -19.14 -5.08
CA GLU A 66 10.95 -19.27 -5.46
C GLU A 66 11.84 -18.39 -4.57
N SER A 67 11.51 -17.11 -4.43
CA SER A 67 12.23 -16.20 -3.52
C SER A 67 12.08 -16.60 -2.05
N VAL A 68 10.96 -17.19 -1.66
CA VAL A 68 10.73 -17.66 -0.28
C VAL A 68 11.48 -18.96 0.01
N ALA A 69 11.54 -19.89 -0.94
CA ALA A 69 12.23 -21.17 -0.80
C ALA A 69 13.75 -20.99 -0.69
N VAL A 70 14.33 -20.05 -1.45
CA VAL A 70 15.73 -19.63 -1.26
C VAL A 70 15.95 -19.17 0.19
N ARG A 71 15.04 -18.36 0.74
CA ARG A 71 15.15 -17.84 2.11
C ARG A 71 14.91 -18.87 3.20
N LEU A 72 13.98 -19.81 2.99
CA LEU A 72 13.73 -20.89 3.96
C LEU A 72 14.90 -21.88 4.05
N ARG A 73 15.72 -22.00 2.98
CA ARG A 73 16.99 -22.75 3.03
C ARG A 73 18.05 -22.06 3.89
N GLU A 74 17.98 -20.73 4.02
CA GLU A 74 18.96 -19.94 4.78
C GLU A 74 18.61 -19.81 6.27
N ASP A 75 17.35 -20.04 6.68
CA ASP A 75 16.91 -19.97 8.09
C ASP A 75 15.97 -21.15 8.48
N PRO A 76 16.54 -22.33 8.81
CA PRO A 76 15.77 -23.55 9.13
C PRO A 76 14.91 -23.44 10.38
N ILE A 77 15.26 -22.52 11.30
CA ILE A 77 14.66 -22.40 12.64
C ILE A 77 13.20 -21.90 12.55
N ASN A 78 12.82 -21.23 11.46
CA ASN A 78 11.45 -20.74 11.21
C ASN A 78 10.59 -21.66 10.31
N SER A 79 11.05 -22.85 9.96
CA SER A 79 10.39 -23.74 8.98
C SER A 79 9.09 -24.40 9.47
N SER A 80 8.78 -24.34 10.77
CA SER A 80 7.61 -25.02 11.35
C SER A 80 6.27 -24.30 11.15
N ASN A 81 6.25 -23.08 10.58
CA ASN A 81 4.99 -22.41 10.28
C ASN A 81 4.34 -23.01 9.01
N SER A 82 3.48 -24.00 9.20
CA SER A 82 2.68 -24.65 8.13
C SER A 82 1.86 -23.67 7.27
N ALA A 83 1.59 -22.47 7.78
CA ALA A 83 0.88 -21.40 7.08
C ALA A 83 1.58 -20.94 5.78
N TRP A 84 2.88 -21.21 5.60
CA TRP A 84 3.63 -20.82 4.40
C TRP A 84 3.42 -21.75 3.22
N ALA A 85 2.95 -22.98 3.47
CA ALA A 85 2.80 -24.03 2.47
C ALA A 85 1.44 -24.00 1.74
N SER A 86 0.47 -23.21 2.20
CA SER A 86 -0.81 -23.10 1.50
C SER A 86 -0.60 -22.49 0.10
N PRO A 87 -1.20 -23.06 -0.97
CA PRO A 87 -1.16 -22.49 -2.31
C PRO A 87 -1.58 -21.01 -2.36
N ASN A 88 -2.47 -20.58 -1.45
CA ASN A 88 -2.97 -19.21 -1.39
C ASN A 88 -2.17 -18.29 -0.45
N ALA A 89 -1.17 -18.84 0.26
CA ALA A 89 -0.32 -18.05 1.14
C ALA A 89 0.41 -16.94 0.38
N PHE A 90 0.69 -17.15 -0.91
CA PHE A 90 1.25 -16.12 -1.79
C PHE A 90 0.32 -14.91 -1.92
N LEU A 91 -0.95 -15.15 -2.34
CA LEU A 91 -1.93 -14.09 -2.56
C LEU A 91 -2.18 -13.29 -1.28
N HIS A 92 -2.32 -13.99 -0.15
CA HIS A 92 -2.52 -13.34 1.14
C HIS A 92 -1.34 -12.45 1.54
N ARG A 93 -0.11 -12.94 1.40
CA ARG A 93 1.10 -12.17 1.71
C ARG A 93 1.24 -10.95 0.79
N TRP A 94 0.97 -11.13 -0.51
CA TRP A 94 0.98 -10.03 -1.47
C TRP A 94 -0.05 -8.97 -1.08
N ALA A 95 -1.29 -9.36 -0.83
CA ALA A 95 -2.34 -8.44 -0.46
C ALA A 95 -2.07 -7.74 0.88
N LEU A 96 -1.47 -8.42 1.88
CA LEU A 96 -1.03 -7.78 3.11
C LEU A 96 -0.01 -6.67 2.85
N SER A 97 0.91 -6.88 1.89
CA SER A 97 1.92 -5.90 1.51
C SER A 97 1.29 -4.70 0.79
N VAL A 98 0.34 -4.96 -0.11
CA VAL A 98 -0.41 -3.91 -0.81
C VAL A 98 -1.33 -3.13 0.13
N ARG A 99 -2.01 -3.79 1.07
CA ARG A 99 -2.82 -3.14 2.11
C ARG A 99 -1.95 -2.31 3.05
N PHE A 100 -0.72 -2.73 3.28
CA PHE A 100 0.23 -1.93 4.03
C PHE A 100 0.59 -0.64 3.27
N PHE A 101 0.85 -0.71 1.96
CA PHE A 101 1.03 0.49 1.14
C PHE A 101 -0.22 1.37 1.15
N LEU A 102 -1.42 0.79 1.07
CA LEU A 102 -2.68 1.53 1.20
C LEU A 102 -2.79 2.27 2.55
N ARG A 103 -2.37 1.62 3.66
CA ARG A 103 -2.38 2.22 5.00
C ARG A 103 -1.33 3.33 5.16
N LEU A 104 -0.16 3.20 4.55
CA LEU A 104 0.83 4.26 4.55
C LEU A 104 0.40 5.44 3.66
N ALA A 105 -0.29 5.14 2.55
CA ALA A 105 -0.79 6.10 1.59
C ALA A 105 -2.18 6.64 1.93
N ILE A 106 -2.65 6.57 3.19
CA ILE A 106 -3.99 7.02 3.59
C ILE A 106 -4.24 8.48 3.18
N SER A 107 -3.22 9.33 3.13
CA SER A 107 -3.33 10.72 2.65
C SER A 107 -3.54 10.86 1.13
N LEU A 108 -3.45 9.76 0.36
CA LEU A 108 -3.42 9.74 -1.12
C LEU A 108 -4.34 8.64 -1.71
N LYS A 109 -5.51 8.38 -1.10
CA LYS A 109 -6.45 7.30 -1.50
C LYS A 109 -6.74 7.25 -3.02
N ARG A 110 -6.85 8.41 -3.68
CA ARG A 110 -7.06 8.51 -5.13
C ARG A 110 -5.82 8.05 -5.92
N SER A 111 -4.64 8.52 -5.55
CA SER A 111 -3.37 8.12 -6.17
C SER A 111 -3.10 6.62 -5.98
N PHE A 112 -3.53 6.03 -4.86
CA PHE A 112 -3.41 4.60 -4.67
C PHE A 112 -4.28 3.80 -5.65
N LEU A 113 -5.51 4.23 -5.92
CA LEU A 113 -6.36 3.58 -6.91
C LEU A 113 -5.70 3.60 -8.30
N GLU A 114 -5.23 4.77 -8.71
CA GLU A 114 -4.53 4.94 -9.98
C GLU A 114 -3.26 4.06 -10.02
N ALA A 115 -2.51 4.00 -8.92
CA ALA A 115 -1.35 3.13 -8.79
C ALA A 115 -1.71 1.65 -8.89
N THR A 116 -2.81 1.20 -8.28
CA THR A 116 -3.26 -0.21 -8.41
C THR A 116 -3.62 -0.56 -9.85
N GLN A 117 -4.26 0.34 -10.58
CA GLN A 117 -4.61 0.14 -11.98
C GLN A 117 -3.38 0.14 -12.88
N LYS A 118 -2.37 0.96 -12.57
CA LYS A 118 -1.10 1.05 -13.31
C LYS A 118 -0.17 -0.13 -13.03
N ALA A 119 -0.19 -0.69 -11.81
CA ALA A 119 0.78 -1.69 -11.33
C ALA A 119 0.97 -2.88 -12.27
N PHE A 120 -0.10 -3.30 -12.95
CA PHE A 120 -0.07 -4.42 -13.90
C PHE A 120 -0.55 -4.03 -15.30
N ALA A 121 -0.74 -2.75 -15.61
CA ALA A 121 -1.27 -2.34 -16.92
C ALA A 121 -0.31 -2.69 -18.08
N ASP A 122 1.00 -2.68 -17.82
CA ASP A 122 2.01 -2.95 -18.84
C ASP A 122 2.00 -4.41 -19.31
N SER A 123 2.25 -4.60 -20.59
CA SER A 123 2.49 -5.90 -21.22
C SER A 123 3.66 -6.68 -20.59
N GLU A 124 4.67 -6.01 -20.05
CA GLU A 124 5.75 -6.66 -19.31
C GLU A 124 5.25 -7.38 -18.05
N ALA A 125 4.11 -6.93 -17.50
CA ALA A 125 3.50 -7.50 -16.30
C ALA A 125 2.51 -8.64 -16.62
N ASN A 126 2.33 -9.03 -17.88
CA ASN A 126 1.30 -9.98 -18.30
C ASN A 126 1.31 -11.30 -17.53
N ASN A 127 2.49 -11.89 -17.32
CA ASN A 127 2.61 -13.17 -16.62
C ASN A 127 2.24 -13.04 -15.14
N ASP A 128 2.72 -11.98 -14.48
CA ASP A 128 2.41 -11.70 -13.08
C ASP A 128 0.92 -11.39 -12.89
N ALA A 129 0.35 -10.59 -13.79
CA ALA A 129 -1.06 -10.23 -13.79
C ALA A 129 -1.97 -11.44 -13.97
N LEU A 130 -1.65 -12.32 -14.94
CA LEU A 130 -2.37 -13.58 -15.16
C LEU A 130 -2.28 -14.51 -13.96
N LYS A 131 -1.08 -14.71 -13.40
CA LYS A 131 -0.89 -15.53 -12.20
C LYS A 131 -1.74 -15.01 -11.05
N LEU A 132 -1.68 -13.70 -10.78
CA LEU A 132 -2.42 -13.06 -9.70
C LEU A 132 -3.95 -13.11 -9.94
N PHE A 133 -4.40 -12.95 -11.19
CA PHE A 133 -5.80 -13.11 -11.60
C PHE A 133 -6.31 -14.54 -11.39
N GLU A 134 -5.53 -15.55 -11.80
CA GLU A 134 -5.90 -16.96 -11.62
C GLU A 134 -5.99 -17.31 -10.13
N MET A 135 -5.05 -16.81 -9.31
CA MET A 135 -5.12 -16.97 -7.86
C MET A 135 -6.33 -16.26 -7.25
N ALA A 136 -6.70 -15.07 -7.73
CA ALA A 136 -7.86 -14.34 -7.23
C ALA A 136 -9.19 -15.07 -7.56
N THR A 137 -9.28 -15.69 -8.73
CA THR A 137 -10.49 -16.34 -9.25
C THR A 137 -10.58 -17.84 -8.96
N SER A 138 -9.57 -18.46 -8.32
CA SER A 138 -9.59 -19.90 -8.05
C SER A 138 -8.88 -20.30 -6.76
N GLY A 139 -9.04 -21.58 -6.39
CA GLY A 139 -8.42 -22.16 -5.21
C GLY A 139 -8.97 -21.65 -3.89
N PHE A 140 -10.12 -20.97 -3.87
CA PHE A 140 -10.73 -20.43 -2.64
C PHE A 140 -11.14 -21.55 -1.67
N GLU A 141 -11.37 -22.75 -2.18
CA GLU A 141 -11.60 -23.97 -1.39
C GLU A 141 -10.40 -24.27 -0.47
N ASN A 142 -9.20 -23.86 -0.89
CA ASN A 142 -7.95 -24.07 -0.17
C ASN A 142 -7.63 -22.92 0.81
N ASP A 143 -8.44 -21.85 0.87
CA ASP A 143 -8.26 -20.76 1.84
C ASP A 143 -8.43 -21.24 3.30
N HIS A 144 -8.92 -22.47 3.50
CA HIS A 144 -9.22 -23.05 4.82
C HIS A 144 -8.30 -24.24 5.19
N HIS A 145 -7.33 -24.59 4.35
CA HIS A 145 -6.47 -25.75 4.63
C HIS A 145 -5.54 -25.52 5.82
N GLY A 146 -5.84 -26.20 6.94
CA GLY A 146 -4.86 -26.54 7.97
C GLY A 146 -5.27 -26.30 9.43
N ILE A 147 -6.27 -25.46 9.72
CA ILE A 147 -6.60 -25.08 11.12
C ILE A 147 -8.11 -24.74 11.24
N GLY A 148 -8.98 -25.76 11.25
CA GLY A 148 -10.42 -25.59 11.45
C GLY A 148 -11.12 -24.67 10.43
N LEU A 149 -12.42 -24.44 10.63
CA LEU A 149 -13.14 -23.38 9.92
C LEU A 149 -12.53 -22.04 10.36
N PRO A 150 -11.98 -21.22 9.45
CA PRO A 150 -11.47 -19.92 9.82
C PRO A 150 -12.61 -19.06 10.39
N SER A 151 -12.25 -18.14 11.28
CA SER A 151 -13.19 -17.14 11.77
C SER A 151 -13.78 -16.36 10.59
N GLU A 152 -14.99 -15.84 10.78
CA GLU A 152 -15.67 -14.98 9.81
C GLU A 152 -14.76 -13.84 9.31
N GLU A 153 -14.03 -13.22 10.24
CA GLU A 153 -13.05 -12.16 9.95
C GLU A 153 -11.94 -12.60 8.98
N LYS A 154 -11.41 -13.82 9.14
CA LYS A 154 -10.36 -14.34 8.25
C LYS A 154 -10.90 -14.63 6.85
N ARG A 155 -12.14 -15.10 6.74
CA ARG A 155 -12.78 -15.35 5.43
C ARG A 155 -13.01 -14.04 4.68
N GLU A 156 -13.52 -13.04 5.39
CA GLU A 156 -13.64 -11.67 4.86
C GLU A 156 -12.28 -11.13 4.42
N GLU A 157 -11.24 -11.32 5.22
CA GLU A 157 -9.88 -10.92 4.86
C GLU A 157 -9.38 -11.61 3.59
N TYR A 158 -9.53 -12.92 3.45
CA TYR A 158 -9.13 -13.64 2.23
C TYR A 158 -9.87 -13.14 1.00
N LEU A 159 -11.16 -12.86 1.13
CA LEU A 159 -11.92 -12.30 0.04
C LEU A 159 -11.44 -10.89 -0.33
N MET A 160 -11.21 -10.02 0.64
CA MET A 160 -10.70 -8.68 0.39
C MET A 160 -9.35 -8.72 -0.34
N ASN A 161 -8.51 -9.71 -0.03
CA ASN A 161 -7.25 -9.93 -0.73
C ASN A 161 -7.45 -10.35 -2.20
N ARG A 162 -8.43 -11.21 -2.48
CA ARG A 162 -8.82 -11.60 -3.84
C ARG A 162 -9.37 -10.42 -4.63
N LEU A 163 -10.23 -9.62 -4.01
CA LEU A 163 -10.82 -8.43 -4.64
C LEU A 163 -9.77 -7.35 -4.94
N LEU A 164 -8.81 -7.16 -4.04
CA LEU A 164 -7.67 -6.28 -4.27
C LEU A 164 -6.80 -6.77 -5.44
N ALA A 165 -6.56 -8.08 -5.54
CA ALA A 165 -5.87 -8.66 -6.68
C ALA A 165 -6.62 -8.41 -8.00
N LEU A 166 -7.94 -8.65 -8.04
CA LEU A 166 -8.77 -8.33 -9.22
C LEU A 166 -8.64 -6.85 -9.60
N GLN A 167 -8.78 -5.95 -8.63
CA GLN A 167 -8.65 -4.51 -8.85
C GLN A 167 -7.32 -4.12 -9.49
N CYS A 168 -6.22 -4.78 -9.09
CA CYS A 168 -4.89 -4.51 -9.62
C CYS A 168 -4.68 -5.02 -11.05
N VAL A 169 -5.33 -6.13 -11.45
CA VAL A 169 -4.98 -6.85 -12.69
C VAL A 169 -5.98 -6.66 -13.83
N LEU A 170 -7.18 -6.13 -13.58
CA LEU A 170 -8.21 -5.96 -14.61
C LEU A 170 -7.84 -4.97 -15.72
N SER A 171 -6.87 -4.08 -15.48
CA SER A 171 -6.33 -3.17 -16.50
C SER A 171 -5.29 -3.81 -17.42
N ASN A 172 -4.83 -5.05 -17.13
CA ASN A 172 -3.82 -5.72 -17.91
C ASN A 172 -4.41 -6.34 -19.20
N PRO A 173 -3.81 -6.12 -20.39
CA PRO A 173 -4.34 -6.63 -21.66
C PRO A 173 -4.36 -8.16 -21.77
N ALA A 174 -3.40 -8.87 -21.18
CA ALA A 174 -3.40 -10.33 -21.19
C ALA A 174 -4.52 -10.91 -20.31
N VAL A 175 -4.81 -10.28 -19.17
CA VAL A 175 -5.95 -10.64 -18.31
C VAL A 175 -7.27 -10.42 -19.04
N ILE A 176 -7.44 -9.29 -19.74
CA ILE A 176 -8.64 -9.00 -20.55
C ILE A 176 -8.84 -10.10 -21.61
N LYS A 177 -7.79 -10.39 -22.39
CA LYS A 177 -7.82 -11.45 -23.41
C LYS A 177 -8.14 -12.82 -22.82
N PHE A 178 -7.64 -13.11 -21.61
CA PHE A 178 -7.94 -14.34 -20.90
C PHE A 178 -9.40 -14.41 -20.46
N ILE A 179 -9.95 -13.29 -19.96
CA ILE A 179 -11.36 -13.19 -19.59
C ILE A 179 -12.23 -13.48 -20.81
N ASP A 180 -11.98 -12.79 -21.94
CA ASP A 180 -12.74 -12.96 -23.18
C ASP A 180 -12.75 -14.41 -23.66
N LYS A 181 -11.62 -15.11 -23.54
CA LYS A 181 -11.53 -16.53 -23.92
C LYS A 181 -12.24 -17.47 -22.95
N LYS A 182 -12.41 -17.10 -21.68
CA LYS A 182 -12.83 -18.01 -20.60
C LYS A 182 -14.01 -17.48 -19.77
N GLN A 183 -14.83 -16.57 -20.30
CA GLN A 183 -15.89 -15.87 -19.55
C GLN A 183 -16.81 -16.82 -18.77
N VAL A 184 -17.36 -17.86 -19.40
CA VAL A 184 -18.24 -18.87 -18.77
C VAL A 184 -17.55 -19.59 -17.61
N LYS A 185 -16.29 -20.00 -17.80
CA LYS A 185 -15.51 -20.73 -16.78
C LYS A 185 -15.19 -19.81 -15.60
N ILE A 186 -14.87 -18.55 -15.85
CA ILE A 186 -14.60 -17.55 -14.82
C ILE A 186 -15.89 -17.24 -14.04
N LEU A 187 -17.02 -17.01 -14.74
CA LEU A 187 -18.32 -16.80 -14.12
C LEU A 187 -18.70 -17.96 -13.18
N SER A 188 -18.56 -19.20 -13.64
CA SER A 188 -18.82 -20.38 -12.81
C SER A 188 -17.94 -20.42 -11.56
N LYS A 189 -16.64 -20.14 -11.67
CA LYS A 189 -15.73 -20.07 -10.52
C LYS A 189 -16.12 -18.96 -9.54
N MET A 190 -16.39 -17.76 -10.04
CA MET A 190 -16.74 -16.60 -9.20
C MET A 190 -18.09 -16.78 -8.51
N ARG A 191 -19.06 -17.47 -9.13
CA ARG A 191 -20.32 -17.86 -8.47
C ARG A 191 -20.09 -18.81 -7.30
N LYS A 192 -19.14 -19.74 -7.42
CA LYS A 192 -18.77 -20.61 -6.29
C LYS A 192 -18.11 -19.82 -5.15
N VAL A 193 -17.22 -18.87 -5.48
CA VAL A 193 -16.64 -17.95 -4.49
C VAL A 193 -17.76 -17.20 -3.76
N HIS A 194 -18.68 -16.60 -4.50
CA HIS A 194 -19.83 -15.88 -3.95
C HIS A 194 -20.71 -16.78 -3.08
N SER A 195 -21.14 -17.94 -3.56
CA SER A 195 -21.95 -18.88 -2.79
C SER A 195 -21.27 -19.35 -1.49
N ALA A 196 -19.96 -19.64 -1.53
CA ALA A 196 -19.20 -20.01 -0.33
C ALA A 196 -19.17 -18.91 0.73
N LEU A 197 -19.28 -17.64 0.33
CA LEU A 197 -19.36 -16.51 1.26
C LEU A 197 -20.74 -16.39 1.88
N TYR A 198 -21.80 -16.41 1.07
CA TYR A 198 -23.16 -16.22 1.59
C TYR A 198 -23.68 -17.42 2.39
N THR A 199 -23.18 -18.63 2.14
CA THR A 199 -23.51 -19.80 2.96
C THR A 199 -22.87 -19.77 4.34
N THR A 200 -21.81 -18.97 4.52
CA THR A 200 -21.03 -18.96 5.75
C THR A 200 -21.23 -17.72 6.62
N LEU A 201 -21.88 -16.68 6.08
CA LEU A 201 -22.23 -15.46 6.80
C LEU A 201 -23.59 -15.63 7.50
N PRO A 202 -23.75 -15.14 8.75
CA PRO A 202 -25.04 -15.09 9.42
C PRO A 202 -26.07 -14.35 8.57
N ALA A 203 -27.33 -14.81 8.57
CA ALA A 203 -28.42 -14.08 7.94
C ALA A 203 -28.47 -12.64 8.50
N GLY A 204 -28.41 -11.63 7.63
CA GLY A 204 -28.32 -10.21 8.01
C GLY A 204 -26.90 -9.61 8.04
N SER A 205 -25.84 -10.43 7.98
CA SER A 205 -24.44 -10.00 7.81
C SER A 205 -24.13 -9.71 6.33
N HIS A 206 -24.98 -8.92 5.67
CA HIS A 206 -24.76 -8.52 4.28
C HIS A 206 -23.73 -7.39 4.22
N LYS A 207 -22.48 -7.69 4.60
CA LYS A 207 -21.39 -6.79 4.24
C LYS A 207 -21.34 -6.71 2.72
N PRO A 208 -21.50 -5.51 2.14
CA PRO A 208 -21.61 -5.40 0.71
C PRO A 208 -20.23 -5.60 0.10
N PHE A 209 -19.94 -6.80 -0.39
CA PHE A 209 -18.85 -7.03 -1.34
C PHE A 209 -19.24 -6.45 -2.69
N THR A 210 -19.52 -5.14 -2.74
CA THR A 210 -20.04 -4.45 -3.92
C THR A 210 -19.13 -4.65 -5.13
N LEU A 211 -17.82 -4.75 -4.94
CA LEU A 211 -16.89 -5.04 -6.04
C LEU A 211 -17.06 -6.46 -6.59
N LEU A 212 -17.27 -7.46 -5.72
CA LEU A 212 -17.53 -8.84 -6.13
C LEU A 212 -18.86 -8.94 -6.90
N ASN A 213 -19.92 -8.35 -6.35
CA ASN A 213 -21.25 -8.37 -6.96
C ASN A 213 -21.23 -7.62 -8.30
N LEU A 214 -20.56 -6.46 -8.38
CA LEU A 214 -20.38 -5.73 -9.64
C LEU A 214 -19.61 -6.56 -10.68
N PHE A 215 -18.53 -7.22 -10.26
CA PHE A 215 -17.74 -8.07 -11.15
C PHE A 215 -18.55 -9.27 -11.67
N LEU A 216 -19.36 -9.90 -10.81
CA LEU A 216 -20.28 -10.98 -11.21
C LEU A 216 -21.38 -10.48 -12.15
N ALA A 217 -22.04 -9.38 -11.82
CA ALA A 217 -23.05 -8.76 -12.68
C ALA A 217 -22.46 -8.42 -14.05
N TRP A 218 -21.22 -7.96 -14.11
CA TRP A 218 -20.53 -7.69 -15.36
C TRP A 218 -20.24 -8.97 -16.14
N LEU A 219 -19.70 -10.01 -15.49
CA LEU A 219 -19.50 -11.33 -16.12
C LEU A 219 -20.82 -11.91 -16.66
N GLU A 220 -21.92 -11.79 -15.92
CA GLU A 220 -23.25 -12.19 -16.37
C GLU A 220 -23.70 -11.38 -17.60
N ALA A 221 -23.53 -10.06 -17.57
CA ALA A 221 -23.91 -9.18 -18.67
C ALA A 221 -23.14 -9.46 -19.97
N ILE A 222 -21.86 -9.84 -19.88
CA ILE A 222 -21.05 -10.18 -21.07
C ILE A 222 -21.23 -11.64 -21.51
N THR A 223 -21.54 -12.57 -20.59
CA THR A 223 -21.63 -14.01 -20.89
C THR A 223 -23.04 -14.47 -21.27
N LEU A 224 -24.07 -13.97 -20.59
CA LEU A 224 -25.44 -14.52 -20.61
C LEU A 224 -26.44 -13.65 -21.39
N ARG A 225 -25.95 -12.77 -22.26
CA ARG A 225 -26.74 -11.70 -22.91
C ARG A 225 -27.90 -12.18 -23.78
N SER A 226 -27.96 -13.47 -24.13
CA SER A 226 -29.14 -14.05 -24.77
C SER A 226 -30.33 -14.06 -23.80
N LYS A 227 -31.49 -13.54 -24.24
CA LYS A 227 -32.73 -13.43 -23.42
C LYS A 227 -33.14 -14.72 -22.70
N ALA A 228 -32.76 -15.88 -23.21
CA ALA A 228 -33.09 -17.19 -22.63
C ALA A 228 -32.50 -17.41 -21.21
N ASN A 229 -31.37 -16.79 -20.88
CA ASN A 229 -30.64 -17.09 -19.64
C ASN A 229 -30.72 -15.97 -18.58
N MET A 230 -31.54 -14.93 -18.79
CA MET A 230 -31.64 -13.79 -17.87
C MET A 230 -32.12 -14.17 -16.47
N ARG A 231 -32.85 -15.28 -16.32
CA ARG A 231 -33.29 -15.79 -15.00
C ARG A 231 -32.12 -16.26 -14.14
N ASP A 232 -31.02 -16.64 -14.78
CA ASP A 232 -29.82 -17.10 -14.10
C ASP A 232 -28.86 -15.95 -13.75
N CYS A 233 -29.19 -14.70 -14.09
CA CYS A 233 -28.34 -13.52 -13.87
C CYS A 233 -28.66 -12.83 -12.53
N THR A 234 -28.49 -13.55 -11.42
CA THR A 234 -28.88 -13.07 -10.09
C THR A 234 -28.22 -11.74 -9.73
N GLU A 235 -26.92 -11.60 -9.96
CA GLU A 235 -26.19 -10.39 -9.56
C GLU A 235 -26.49 -9.20 -10.48
N LEU A 236 -26.70 -9.45 -11.77
CA LEU A 236 -27.13 -8.41 -12.71
C LEU A 236 -28.54 -7.90 -12.39
N LEU A 237 -29.46 -8.78 -12.01
CA LEU A 237 -30.81 -8.40 -11.59
C LEU A 237 -30.77 -7.58 -10.30
N ASN A 238 -30.01 -8.05 -9.30
CA ASN A 238 -29.79 -7.31 -8.05
C ASN A 238 -29.20 -5.91 -8.31
N LEU A 239 -28.25 -5.78 -9.24
CA LEU A 239 -27.68 -4.49 -9.62
C LEU A 239 -28.68 -3.63 -10.38
N LYS A 240 -29.53 -4.22 -11.23
CA LYS A 240 -30.58 -3.49 -11.96
C LYS A 240 -31.59 -2.85 -11.03
N ASP A 241 -31.96 -3.55 -9.95
CA ASP A 241 -32.88 -3.03 -8.94
C ASP A 241 -32.23 -1.89 -8.13
N GLN A 242 -30.93 -1.97 -7.85
CA GLN A 242 -30.20 -0.94 -7.11
C GLN A 242 -29.80 0.27 -7.96
N CYS A 243 -29.39 0.05 -9.21
CA CYS A 243 -28.74 1.01 -10.10
C CYS A 243 -29.05 0.70 -11.58
N PRO A 244 -30.30 0.96 -12.05
CA PRO A 244 -30.75 0.55 -13.38
C PRO A 244 -29.92 1.18 -14.53
N GLU A 245 -29.45 2.42 -14.36
CA GLU A 245 -28.60 3.12 -15.33
C GLU A 245 -27.28 2.38 -15.59
N ILE A 246 -26.63 1.90 -14.53
CA ILE A 246 -25.36 1.19 -14.63
C ILE A 246 -25.59 -0.21 -15.19
N ALA A 247 -26.63 -0.90 -14.72
CA ALA A 247 -26.97 -2.24 -15.20
C ALA A 247 -27.26 -2.29 -16.71
N ALA A 248 -27.95 -1.29 -17.26
CA ALA A 248 -28.24 -1.21 -18.70
C ALA A 248 -26.98 -1.11 -19.57
N GLY A 249 -25.94 -0.43 -19.07
CA GLY A 249 -24.66 -0.23 -19.76
C GLY A 249 -23.60 -1.28 -19.45
N LEU A 250 -23.78 -2.10 -18.40
CA LEU A 250 -22.69 -2.87 -17.80
C LEU A 250 -21.98 -3.80 -18.78
N GLY A 251 -22.73 -4.51 -19.63
CA GLY A 251 -22.14 -5.40 -20.64
C GLY A 251 -21.38 -4.70 -21.78
N LYS A 252 -21.34 -3.35 -21.79
CA LYS A 252 -20.49 -2.55 -22.69
C LYS A 252 -19.26 -1.98 -21.98
N VAL A 253 -19.21 -2.05 -20.65
CA VAL A 253 -18.08 -1.58 -19.85
C VAL A 253 -16.91 -2.52 -20.08
N ARG A 254 -15.74 -1.97 -20.41
CA ARG A 254 -14.50 -2.76 -20.54
C ARG A 254 -14.05 -3.20 -19.15
N ALA A 255 -13.39 -4.36 -19.06
CA ALA A 255 -12.94 -4.89 -17.77
C ALA A 255 -12.08 -3.89 -16.97
N GLN A 256 -11.18 -3.16 -17.65
CA GLN A 256 -10.32 -2.13 -17.06
C GLN A 256 -11.10 -0.95 -16.42
N ASP A 257 -12.31 -0.67 -16.90
CA ASP A 257 -13.11 0.47 -16.44
C ASP A 257 -14.03 0.08 -15.25
N LEU A 258 -14.10 -1.21 -14.88
CA LEU A 258 -14.98 -1.70 -13.81
C LEU A 258 -14.66 -1.09 -12.45
N CYS A 259 -13.39 -0.89 -12.15
CA CYS A 259 -12.99 -0.26 -10.88
C CYS A 259 -13.50 1.18 -10.80
N SER A 260 -13.45 1.94 -11.90
CA SER A 260 -13.97 3.30 -11.96
C SER A 260 -15.50 3.34 -11.76
N VAL A 261 -16.23 2.37 -12.32
CA VAL A 261 -17.67 2.20 -12.06
C VAL A 261 -17.92 1.91 -10.58
N PHE A 262 -17.14 1.01 -9.98
CA PHE A 262 -17.22 0.68 -8.56
C PHE A 262 -17.03 1.90 -7.66
N HIS A 263 -16.01 2.74 -7.93
CA HIS A 263 -15.78 3.94 -7.14
C HIS A 263 -16.88 4.99 -7.30
N SER A 264 -17.46 5.09 -8.49
CA SER A 264 -18.60 5.98 -8.75
C SER A 264 -19.87 5.55 -8.00
N LEU A 265 -20.03 4.25 -7.72
CA LEU A 265 -21.11 3.73 -6.89
C LEU A 265 -20.94 4.09 -5.41
N GLY A 266 -19.70 4.15 -4.92
CA GLY A 266 -19.39 4.49 -3.54
C GLY A 266 -19.69 5.95 -3.20
N THR A 267 -19.38 6.88 -4.10
CA THR A 267 -19.53 8.32 -3.84
C THR A 267 -20.99 8.80 -3.85
N LYS A 268 -21.88 8.16 -4.63
CA LYS A 268 -23.30 8.55 -4.72
C LYS A 268 -24.11 8.27 -3.45
N LYS A 269 -23.68 7.34 -2.58
CA LYS A 269 -24.42 7.01 -1.35
C LYS A 269 -24.27 8.07 -0.27
N GLU A 270 -23.19 8.84 -0.27
CA GLU A 270 -22.92 9.84 0.78
C GLU A 270 -23.68 11.16 0.54
N SER A 271 -24.06 11.48 -0.70
CA SER A 271 -24.74 12.74 -1.00
C SER A 271 -26.25 12.72 -0.75
N LYS A 272 -26.92 11.56 -0.79
CA LYS A 272 -28.40 11.50 -0.75
C LYS A 272 -29.01 11.54 0.65
N THR A 273 -28.20 11.51 1.71
CA THR A 273 -28.67 11.53 3.11
C THR A 273 -28.69 12.92 3.76
N ARG A 274 -28.39 14.01 3.01
CA ARG A 274 -28.36 15.38 3.57
C ARG A 274 -29.57 16.26 3.24
N ASP A 275 -30.54 15.80 2.46
CA ASP A 275 -31.69 16.62 2.05
C ASP A 275 -32.91 16.55 3.00
N THR A 276 -32.75 16.05 4.24
CA THR A 276 -33.77 16.25 5.28
C THR A 276 -33.37 17.44 6.15
N GLN A 277 -33.96 18.58 5.80
CA GLN A 277 -33.77 19.90 6.37
C GLN A 277 -34.00 19.95 7.89
N VAL A 278 -32.96 20.29 8.63
CA VAL A 278 -33.05 21.21 9.77
C VAL A 278 -32.15 22.38 9.40
N GLU A 279 -32.74 23.56 9.26
CA GLU A 279 -32.03 24.84 9.12
C GLU A 279 -31.33 25.19 10.44
N GLU A 280 -30.27 24.46 10.78
CA GLU A 280 -29.31 24.91 11.78
C GLU A 280 -28.28 25.78 11.08
N LYS A 281 -28.29 27.07 11.43
CA LYS A 281 -27.26 28.08 11.15
C LYS A 281 -25.90 27.44 10.92
N GLU A 282 -25.38 27.61 9.70
CA GLU A 282 -24.00 27.30 9.34
C GLU A 282 -23.04 28.01 10.31
N SER A 283 -22.62 27.25 11.32
CA SER A 283 -21.53 27.56 12.21
C SER A 283 -20.26 27.09 11.50
N ASP A 284 -19.38 28.05 11.32
CA ASP A 284 -18.07 28.07 10.66
C ASP A 284 -17.06 27.04 11.22
N THR A 285 -17.37 25.75 11.12
CA THR A 285 -16.53 24.64 11.60
C THR A 285 -16.43 23.51 10.59
N ASP A 286 -15.89 23.80 9.40
CA ASP A 286 -15.26 22.75 8.57
C ASP A 286 -13.86 23.17 8.11
N THR A 287 -13.11 23.81 9.00
CA THR A 287 -11.66 23.66 9.01
C THR A 287 -11.35 22.27 9.55
N LEU A 288 -11.31 21.28 8.66
CA LEU A 288 -10.51 20.07 8.85
C LEU A 288 -9.07 20.52 9.11
N ILE A 289 -8.75 20.81 10.37
CA ILE A 289 -7.43 21.22 10.83
C ILE A 289 -6.46 20.17 10.32
N GLN A 290 -5.62 20.56 9.38
CA GLN A 290 -4.52 19.73 8.91
C GLN A 290 -3.66 19.40 10.13
N ARG A 291 -3.76 18.16 10.62
CA ARG A 291 -2.94 17.68 11.72
C ARG A 291 -1.49 17.99 11.39
N THR A 292 -0.80 18.66 12.31
CA THR A 292 0.59 19.02 12.11
C THR A 292 1.45 17.75 11.99
N LYS A 293 2.58 17.82 11.26
CA LYS A 293 3.54 16.69 11.18
C LYS A 293 3.96 16.19 12.57
N LYS A 294 3.94 17.06 13.59
CA LYS A 294 4.26 16.73 14.99
C LYS A 294 3.16 15.86 15.63
N GLU A 295 1.89 16.16 15.37
CA GLU A 295 0.75 15.37 15.86
C GLU A 295 0.71 13.99 15.19
N MET A 296 0.91 13.94 13.87
CA MET A 296 0.99 12.67 13.14
C MET A 296 2.11 11.76 13.68
N ARG A 297 3.28 12.32 14.00
CA ARG A 297 4.40 11.58 14.61
C ARG A 297 4.11 11.07 16.02
N LYS A 298 3.22 11.75 16.77
CA LYS A 298 2.82 11.34 18.12
C LYS A 298 1.84 10.17 18.08
N GLU A 299 0.92 10.17 17.12
CA GLU A 299 -0.08 9.12 16.95
C GLU A 299 0.50 7.85 16.30
N ALA A 300 1.43 8.01 15.36
CA ALA A 300 2.06 6.91 14.63
C ALA A 300 3.60 7.11 14.55
N PRO A 301 4.33 6.95 15.67
CA PRO A 301 5.78 7.10 15.68
C PRO A 301 6.46 6.05 14.80
N LEU A 302 7.48 6.46 14.05
CA LEU A 302 8.26 5.56 13.20
C LEU A 302 9.07 4.58 14.07
N PRO A 303 9.14 3.30 13.68
CA PRO A 303 9.93 2.30 14.40
C PRO A 303 11.42 2.51 14.19
N CYS A 304 12.21 2.32 15.25
CA CYS A 304 13.66 2.29 15.13
C CYS A 304 14.13 1.09 14.29
N PHE A 305 15.01 1.32 13.32
CA PHE A 305 15.55 0.29 12.43
C PHE A 305 16.31 -0.83 13.17
N VAL A 306 16.89 -0.54 14.35
CA VAL A 306 17.67 -1.50 15.14
C VAL A 306 16.80 -2.26 16.13
N CYS A 307 16.11 -1.54 17.02
CA CYS A 307 15.38 -2.15 18.13
C CYS A 307 13.87 -2.29 17.90
N GLY A 308 13.33 -1.75 16.81
CA GLY A 308 11.90 -1.82 16.47
C GLY A 308 10.97 -0.95 17.31
N LYS A 309 11.46 -0.33 18.40
CA LYS A 309 10.64 0.54 19.25
C LYS A 309 10.15 1.75 18.48
N CYS A 310 8.85 2.04 18.56
CA CYS A 310 8.26 3.26 18.03
C CYS A 310 8.31 4.34 19.11
N VAL A 311 9.14 5.37 18.89
CA VAL A 311 9.33 6.48 19.84
C VAL A 311 8.87 7.79 19.22
N PRO A 312 8.22 8.70 19.98
CA PRO A 312 7.79 10.00 19.44
C PRO A 312 8.95 10.84 18.91
N THR A 313 10.13 10.70 19.54
CA THR A 313 11.36 11.37 19.17
C THR A 313 12.32 10.37 18.53
N PHE A 314 12.64 10.58 17.27
CA PHE A 314 13.57 9.75 16.51
C PHE A 314 14.52 10.65 15.73
N MET A 315 15.62 10.07 15.24
CA MET A 315 16.59 10.74 14.41
C MET A 315 16.81 9.94 13.12
N TYR A 316 17.02 10.67 12.02
CA TYR A 316 17.47 10.07 10.77
C TYR A 316 18.99 9.96 10.77
N CYS A 317 19.55 9.06 9.96
CA CYS A 317 20.97 9.13 9.65
C CYS A 317 21.28 10.48 8.99
N ALA A 318 22.24 11.23 9.50
CA ALA A 318 22.63 12.52 8.93
C ALA A 318 23.19 12.42 7.49
N VAL A 319 23.70 11.24 7.11
CA VAL A 319 24.35 11.02 5.81
C VAL A 319 23.35 10.61 4.73
N CYS A 320 22.54 9.56 4.96
CA CYS A 320 21.58 9.08 3.95
C CYS A 320 20.15 9.54 4.16
N GLN A 321 19.78 10.03 5.35
CA GLN A 321 18.43 10.42 5.75
C GLN A 321 17.32 9.35 5.63
N MET A 322 17.65 8.12 5.21
CA MET A 322 16.67 7.03 5.00
C MET A 322 16.37 6.21 6.25
N LEU A 323 17.37 5.95 7.09
CA LEU A 323 17.20 5.10 8.27
C LEU A 323 16.82 5.91 9.51
N VAL A 324 15.83 5.41 10.24
CA VAL A 324 15.30 6.00 11.48
C VAL A 324 15.82 5.25 12.70
N TYR A 325 16.29 6.01 13.69
CA TYR A 325 16.77 5.48 14.97
C TYR A 325 16.05 6.16 16.14
N CYS A 326 15.80 5.40 17.21
CA CYS A 326 15.30 5.99 18.46
C CYS A 326 16.35 6.81 19.21
N GLY A 327 17.61 6.81 18.76
CA GLY A 327 18.72 7.55 19.36
C GLY A 327 20.09 7.10 18.84
N ARG A 328 21.14 7.82 19.26
CA ARG A 328 22.54 7.61 18.80
C ARG A 328 23.05 6.20 19.07
N GLU A 329 22.63 5.57 20.16
CA GLU A 329 23.09 4.22 20.53
C GLU A 329 22.62 3.15 19.54
N CYS A 330 21.38 3.24 19.05
CA CYS A 330 20.91 2.36 17.98
C CYS A 330 21.64 2.66 16.67
N GLN A 331 21.83 3.93 16.31
CA GLN A 331 22.57 4.30 15.10
C GLN A 331 24.01 3.75 15.11
N LYS A 332 24.75 3.91 16.21
CA LYS A 332 26.11 3.37 16.37
C LYS A 332 26.15 1.84 16.26
N ARG A 333 25.16 1.15 16.84
CA ARG A 333 25.05 -0.31 16.77
C ARG A 333 24.85 -0.79 15.34
N ASP A 334 23.96 -0.15 14.58
CA ASP A 334 23.76 -0.48 13.17
C ASP A 334 24.99 -0.13 12.32
N TRP A 335 25.65 0.99 12.63
CA TRP A 335 26.86 1.43 11.95
C TRP A 335 28.00 0.41 12.02
N LYS A 336 28.19 -0.19 13.20
CA LYS A 336 29.27 -1.17 13.46
C LYS A 336 28.89 -2.62 13.16
N ARG A 337 27.63 -2.91 12.83
CA ARG A 337 27.15 -4.27 12.60
C ARG A 337 27.87 -4.90 11.41
N LYS A 338 28.33 -6.15 11.56
CA LYS A 338 28.91 -6.95 10.47
C LYS A 338 28.28 -8.35 10.46
N PRO A 339 28.03 -8.94 9.28
CA PRO A 339 28.04 -8.28 7.96
C PRO A 339 26.83 -7.34 7.76
N GLY A 340 26.89 -6.42 6.80
CA GLY A 340 25.71 -5.66 6.35
C GLY A 340 25.24 -4.58 7.33
N GLY A 341 26.15 -3.94 8.05
CA GLY A 341 25.86 -2.76 8.85
C GLY A 341 25.46 -1.56 8.00
N HIS A 342 25.00 -0.51 8.67
CA HIS A 342 24.65 0.73 7.97
C HIS A 342 25.85 1.33 7.26
N LYS A 343 27.07 1.25 7.83
CA LYS A 343 28.28 1.83 7.24
C LYS A 343 28.52 1.39 5.79
N GLU A 344 28.31 0.11 5.49
CA GLU A 344 28.51 -0.47 4.15
C GLU A 344 27.45 -0.01 3.16
N ARG A 345 26.22 0.20 3.63
CA ARG A 345 25.07 0.55 2.77
C ARG A 345 24.73 2.04 2.79
N CYS A 346 25.34 2.83 3.66
CA CYS A 346 25.00 4.24 3.85
C CYS A 346 25.35 5.05 2.62
N ALA A 347 26.48 4.75 1.97
CA ALA A 347 26.89 5.40 0.72
C ALA A 347 25.90 5.07 -0.41
N LEU A 348 25.58 3.79 -0.60
CA LEU A 348 24.58 3.35 -1.60
C LEU A 348 23.21 4.01 -1.36
N LEU A 349 22.74 4.02 -0.11
CA LEU A 349 21.49 4.70 0.25
C LEU A 349 21.55 6.21 0.04
N LYS A 350 22.74 6.82 0.20
CA LYS A 350 22.95 8.26 -0.02
C LYS A 350 23.04 8.58 -1.51
N GLU A 351 23.80 7.85 -2.31
CA GLU A 351 23.91 8.04 -3.76
C GLU A 351 22.53 7.93 -4.41
N ASN A 352 21.74 6.95 -3.98
CA ASN A 352 20.35 6.81 -4.40
C ASN A 352 19.43 7.97 -3.98
N VAL A 353 19.85 8.89 -3.11
CA VAL A 353 19.01 10.01 -2.63
C VAL A 353 19.61 11.39 -2.99
N THR A 354 20.93 11.55 -3.02
CA THR A 354 21.59 12.85 -3.22
C THR A 354 21.89 13.15 -4.67
N ASP A 355 22.12 12.12 -5.52
CA ASP A 355 22.25 12.34 -6.97
C ASP A 355 20.91 12.72 -7.60
N VAL A 356 19.80 12.39 -6.92
CA VAL A 356 18.45 12.88 -7.21
C VAL A 356 18.38 14.37 -6.91
N LEU A 357 18.69 14.75 -5.67
CA LEU A 357 18.53 16.11 -5.17
C LEU A 357 19.58 17.11 -5.72
N LEU A 358 20.75 16.66 -6.17
CA LEU A 358 21.81 17.54 -6.70
C LEU A 358 21.77 17.69 -8.22
N LYS A 359 21.23 16.73 -8.97
CA LYS A 359 20.90 16.94 -10.39
C LYS A 359 19.80 18.01 -10.57
N GLU A 360 18.98 18.22 -9.55
CA GLU A 360 17.92 19.24 -9.49
C GLU A 360 18.43 20.68 -9.27
N ALA A 361 19.68 20.87 -8.81
CA ALA A 361 20.22 22.20 -8.47
C ALA A 361 21.07 22.85 -9.58
N GLN A 362 21.34 22.13 -10.68
CA GLN A 362 22.04 22.74 -11.82
C GLN A 362 21.02 23.46 -12.71
N PRO A 363 21.17 24.78 -12.95
CA PRO A 363 20.34 25.47 -13.92
C PRO A 363 20.56 24.82 -15.28
N GLN A 364 19.50 24.26 -15.86
CA GLN A 364 19.50 23.94 -17.28
C GLN A 364 19.80 25.23 -18.06
N PRO A 365 20.64 25.20 -19.12
CA PRO A 365 20.90 26.38 -19.94
C PRO A 365 19.59 26.88 -20.53
N GLN A 366 19.03 27.95 -19.94
CA GLN A 366 17.81 28.56 -20.42
C GLN A 366 18.11 29.41 -21.66
N ASN A 367 17.19 29.32 -22.61
CA ASN A 367 17.11 30.18 -23.79
C ASN A 367 17.00 31.65 -23.32
N PRO A 368 17.84 32.59 -23.80
CA PRO A 368 18.00 33.93 -23.23
C PRO A 368 16.81 34.90 -23.40
N ALA A 369 15.59 34.40 -23.67
CA ALA A 369 14.44 35.25 -24.00
C ALA A 369 13.55 35.65 -22.81
N ASP A 370 13.55 34.90 -21.71
CA ASP A 370 12.60 35.16 -20.61
C ASP A 370 13.32 35.73 -19.38
N GLY A 371 13.41 37.06 -19.35
CA GLY A 371 13.92 37.83 -18.23
C GLY A 371 12.96 37.80 -17.04
N LEU A 372 13.20 36.90 -16.09
CA LEU A 372 12.77 37.04 -14.69
C LEU A 372 13.85 36.45 -13.75
N CYS A 373 14.26 37.25 -12.78
CA CYS A 373 15.48 37.06 -12.00
C CYS A 373 15.36 35.93 -10.95
N VAL A 374 15.70 34.69 -11.35
CA VAL A 374 15.87 33.50 -10.48
C VAL A 374 17.10 33.63 -9.56
N SER A 375 18.04 34.53 -9.87
CA SER A 375 19.28 34.75 -9.13
C SER A 375 19.05 35.13 -7.65
N ALA A 376 18.03 35.93 -7.35
CA ALA A 376 17.76 36.38 -5.99
C ALA A 376 17.26 35.25 -5.06
N TYR A 377 16.54 34.26 -5.59
CA TYR A 377 15.99 33.15 -4.79
C TYR A 377 17.03 32.05 -4.52
N VAL A 378 17.96 31.84 -5.45
CA VAL A 378 19.08 30.91 -5.29
C VAL A 378 20.10 31.43 -4.27
N HIS A 379 20.33 32.74 -4.20
CA HIS A 379 21.14 33.35 -3.15
C HIS A 379 20.48 33.21 -1.77
N LEU A 380 19.16 33.42 -1.67
CA LEU A 380 18.41 33.27 -0.41
C LEU A 380 18.42 31.83 0.16
N LEU A 381 18.38 30.82 -0.72
CA LEU A 381 18.45 29.40 -0.33
C LEU A 381 19.87 28.96 0.03
N LYS A 382 20.90 29.48 -0.65
CA LYS A 382 22.29 29.24 -0.28
C LYS A 382 22.62 29.83 1.08
N ASP A 383 22.15 31.03 1.37
CA ASP A 383 22.42 31.70 2.65
C ASP A 383 21.73 30.98 3.82
N LYS A 384 20.48 30.51 3.66
CA LYS A 384 19.77 29.73 4.70
C LYS A 384 20.34 28.33 4.95
N VAL A 385 20.83 27.66 3.92
CA VAL A 385 21.49 26.36 4.06
C VAL A 385 22.86 26.53 4.73
N VAL A 386 23.61 27.57 4.38
CA VAL A 386 24.88 27.91 5.04
C VAL A 386 24.65 28.31 6.51
N GLU A 387 23.60 29.07 6.81
CA GLU A 387 23.24 29.46 8.19
C GLU A 387 22.84 28.25 9.05
N THR A 388 22.12 27.28 8.46
CA THR A 388 21.75 26.02 9.14
C THR A 388 22.97 25.11 9.36
N LEU A 389 23.92 25.10 8.42
CA LEU A 389 25.18 24.35 8.55
C LEU A 389 26.14 25.01 9.57
N LEU A 390 26.15 26.35 9.66
CA LEU A 390 26.95 27.09 10.65
C LEU A 390 26.38 26.98 12.07
N GLN A 391 25.05 26.99 12.23
CA GLN A 391 24.40 26.72 13.53
C GLN A 391 24.65 25.28 14.01
N GLY A 392 24.69 24.31 13.09
CA GLY A 392 25.10 22.93 13.39
C GLY A 392 26.58 22.77 13.76
N ALA A 393 27.46 23.62 13.22
CA ALA A 393 28.89 23.62 13.52
C ALA A 393 29.25 24.37 14.82
N GLN A 394 28.47 25.39 15.21
CA GLN A 394 28.67 26.15 16.46
C GLN A 394 28.21 25.38 17.70
N MET A 395 27.16 24.56 17.60
CA MET A 395 26.75 23.67 18.71
C MET A 395 27.70 22.49 18.96
N GLY A 396 28.72 22.30 18.11
CA GLY A 396 29.72 21.23 18.24
C GLY A 396 31.06 21.65 18.84
N ARG A 397 31.30 22.94 19.13
CA ARG A 397 32.57 23.44 19.69
C ARG A 397 32.50 23.87 21.17
N GLY A 398 31.34 23.81 21.81
CA GLY A 398 31.17 24.28 23.19
C GLY A 398 31.49 23.27 24.30
N GLU A 399 31.79 22.00 23.98
CA GLU A 399 32.00 20.95 24.99
C GLU A 399 33.47 20.49 25.15
N GLU A 400 34.42 21.04 24.38
CA GLU A 400 35.85 20.68 24.51
C GLU A 400 36.68 21.67 25.38
N GLU A 401 36.12 22.81 25.81
CA GLU A 401 36.85 23.79 26.64
C GLU A 401 36.53 23.74 28.14
N ALA A 402 35.70 22.79 28.58
CA ALA A 402 35.33 22.64 30.00
C ALA A 402 36.10 21.54 30.75
N THR A 403 37.07 20.86 30.14
CA THR A 403 37.83 19.76 30.78
C THR A 403 39.34 20.02 30.94
N ALA A 404 39.80 21.27 30.76
CA ALA A 404 41.21 21.64 30.95
C ALA A 404 41.49 22.50 32.21
N SER A 405 40.56 22.60 33.17
CA SER A 405 40.72 23.44 34.38
C SER A 405 40.65 22.70 35.73
N GLU A 406 40.67 21.37 35.77
CA GLU A 406 40.66 20.60 37.04
C GLU A 406 41.90 19.72 37.25
N LEU A 407 43.04 20.12 36.69
CA LEU A 407 44.36 19.60 37.08
C LEU A 407 45.38 20.76 37.12
N ASN A 408 45.31 21.55 38.19
CA ASN A 408 46.43 22.28 38.78
C ASN A 408 46.12 22.59 40.25
#